data_AF-A0A382XZW0-F1
#
_entry.id   AF-A0A382XZW0-F1
#
_cell.length_a   1.000
_cell.length_b   1.000
_cell.length_c   1.000
_cell.angle_alpha   90.00
_cell.angle_beta   90.00
_cell.angle_gamma   90.00
#
_symmetry.space_group_name_H-M   'P 1'
#
loop_
_entity.id
_entity.type
_entity.pdbx_description
1 polymer ?
#
loop_
_entity_poly.entity_id
_entity_poly.type
_entity_poly.pdbx_seq_one_letter_code
_entity_poly.pdbx_strand_id
1 'polypeptide(L)'
;VLNPPKQHSLVQVYNFDDLPLITMNVARIGAQTPGMASDIAGKEKHYAVVGFGPMTWMLLTPDKPVPGGFRVIDETEIEGQDVPETEGDILLYLSSEHAD
;
A
#
# COMPACT_ATOMS: atom_id res chain seq x y z
N VAL A 1 4.22 0.12 -19.42
CA VAL A 1 3.00 -0.66 -19.78
C VAL A 1 2.37 -1.10 -18.48
N LEU A 2 1.14 -0.69 -18.18
CA LEU A 2 0.40 -1.13 -17.00
C LEU A 2 -0.28 -2.46 -17.33
N ASN A 3 -0.08 -3.49 -16.51
CA ASN A 3 -0.82 -4.74 -16.63
C ASN A 3 -2.17 -4.60 -15.94
N PRO A 4 -3.26 -5.14 -16.50
CA PRO A 4 -4.55 -5.13 -15.81
C PRO A 4 -4.48 -5.97 -14.52
N PRO A 5 -5.28 -5.59 -13.49
CA PRO A 5 -5.61 -6.48 -12.37
C PRO A 5 -5.99 -7.88 -12.83
N LYS A 6 -5.68 -8.89 -12.02
CA LYS A 6 -6.18 -10.26 -12.23
C LYS A 6 -7.61 -10.41 -11.75
N GLN A 7 -8.24 -11.52 -12.10
CA GLN A 7 -9.65 -11.81 -11.80
C GLN A 7 -10.01 -11.60 -10.33
N HIS A 8 -9.14 -12.02 -9.41
CA HIS A 8 -9.31 -11.83 -7.99
C HIS A 8 -8.33 -10.79 -7.48
N SER A 9 -8.82 -9.84 -6.70
CA SER A 9 -8.01 -8.76 -6.13
C SER A 9 -8.45 -8.49 -4.70
N LEU A 10 -7.46 -8.29 -3.83
CA LEU A 10 -7.64 -7.98 -2.43
C LEU A 10 -6.84 -6.72 -2.12
N VAL A 11 -7.55 -5.69 -1.65
CA VAL A 11 -6.98 -4.41 -1.24
C VAL A 11 -7.05 -4.34 0.27
N GLN A 12 -5.90 -4.16 0.92
CA GLN A 12 -5.81 -4.02 2.36
C GLN A 12 -5.05 -2.75 2.70
N VAL A 13 -5.62 -1.95 3.58
CA VAL A 13 -5.00 -0.74 4.12
C VAL A 13 -4.85 -0.95 5.63
N TYR A 14 -3.65 -0.70 6.13
CA TYR A 14 -3.34 -0.84 7.55
C TYR A 14 -2.79 0.46 8.12
N ASN A 15 -3.19 0.73 9.37
CA ASN A 15 -2.64 1.80 10.20
C ASN A 15 -1.89 1.16 11.38
N PHE A 16 -0.84 1.81 11.85
CA PHE A 16 -0.04 1.36 12.98
C PHE A 16 -0.05 2.40 14.10
N ASP A 17 -0.45 1.97 15.30
CA ASP A 17 -0.60 2.85 16.47
C ASP A 17 0.69 3.63 16.81
N ASP A 18 1.86 3.01 16.63
CA ASP A 18 3.18 3.57 16.98
C ASP A 18 4.10 3.71 15.76
N LEU A 19 3.56 4.15 14.61
CA LEU A 19 4.28 4.19 13.33
C LEU A 19 5.73 4.73 13.42
N PRO A 20 6.03 5.87 14.10
CA PRO A 20 7.40 6.36 14.22
C PRO A 20 8.36 5.40 14.92
N LEU A 21 7.88 4.61 15.88
CA LEU A 21 8.70 3.64 16.63
C LEU A 21 8.93 2.35 15.84
N ILE A 22 8.02 2.01 14.93
CA ILE A 22 8.05 0.74 14.18
C ILE A 22 8.32 0.90 12.68
N THR A 23 8.63 2.11 12.21
CA THR A 23 8.78 2.43 10.77
C THR A 23 9.68 1.43 10.03
N MET A 24 10.78 0.98 10.64
CA MET A 24 11.68 0.00 10.01
C MET A 24 11.09 -1.40 9.89
N ASN A 25 10.21 -1.80 10.80
CA ASN A 25 9.46 -3.05 10.67
C ASN A 25 8.45 -2.95 9.51
N VAL A 26 7.78 -1.81 9.37
CA VAL A 26 6.87 -1.54 8.24
C VAL A 26 7.61 -1.60 6.90
N ALA A 27 8.81 -1.02 6.83
CA ALA A 27 9.69 -1.13 5.67
C ALA A 27 10.01 -2.58 5.32
N ARG A 28 10.39 -3.37 6.34
CA ARG A 28 10.74 -4.78 6.18
C ARG A 28 9.55 -5.59 5.68
N ILE A 29 8.37 -5.40 6.26
CA ILE A 29 7.13 -6.04 5.79
C ILE A 29 6.93 -5.71 4.31
N GLY A 30 6.95 -4.43 3.94
CA GLY A 30 6.76 -4.02 2.56
C GLY A 30 7.81 -4.59 1.58
N ALA A 31 9.07 -4.70 1.99
CA ALA A 31 10.12 -5.30 1.18
C ALA A 31 9.99 -6.83 1.05
N GLN A 32 9.45 -7.51 2.07
CA GLN A 32 9.30 -8.96 2.11
C GLN A 32 8.00 -9.45 1.44
N THR A 33 6.93 -8.66 1.45
CA THR A 33 5.62 -9.06 0.92
C THR A 33 5.67 -9.59 -0.52
N PRO A 34 6.36 -8.96 -1.49
CA PRO A 34 6.43 -9.50 -2.84
C PRO A 34 7.13 -10.86 -2.93
N GLY A 35 8.19 -11.06 -2.13
CA GLY A 35 8.88 -12.35 -2.05
C GLY A 35 7.98 -13.43 -1.45
N MET A 36 7.31 -13.13 -0.34
CA MET A 36 6.35 -14.04 0.29
C MET A 36 5.18 -14.39 -0.64
N ALA A 37 4.65 -13.40 -1.37
CA ALA A 37 3.60 -13.63 -2.36
C ALA A 37 4.08 -14.54 -3.49
N SER A 38 5.32 -14.34 -3.98
CA SER A 38 5.93 -15.23 -4.97
C SER A 38 6.11 -16.66 -4.45
N ASP A 39 6.50 -16.82 -3.18
CA ASP A 39 6.70 -18.14 -2.57
C ASP A 39 5.37 -18.90 -2.41
N ILE A 40 4.30 -18.21 -2.01
CA ILE A 40 2.95 -18.79 -1.90
C ILE A 40 2.39 -19.15 -3.28
N ALA A 41 2.60 -18.29 -4.27
CA ALA A 41 2.11 -18.51 -5.64
C ALA A 41 2.72 -19.76 -6.30
N GLY A 42 3.92 -20.16 -5.90
CA GLY A 42 4.65 -21.27 -6.53
C GLY A 42 4.93 -21.02 -8.01
N LYS A 43 4.12 -21.62 -8.90
CA LYS A 43 4.20 -21.40 -10.37
C LYS A 43 3.10 -20.48 -10.91
N GLU A 44 2.18 -20.04 -10.05
CA GLU A 44 1.08 -19.18 -10.43
C GLU A 44 1.50 -17.72 -10.55
N LYS A 45 0.71 -16.94 -11.29
CA LYS A 45 0.96 -15.50 -11.46
C LYS A 45 0.19 -14.73 -10.39
N HIS A 46 0.80 -14.55 -9.23
CA HIS A 46 0.31 -13.60 -8.23
C HIS A 46 1.02 -12.26 -8.41
N TYR A 47 0.29 -11.19 -8.15
CA TYR A 47 0.79 -9.82 -8.18
C TYR A 47 0.63 -9.25 -6.79
N ALA A 48 1.75 -8.82 -6.22
CA ALA A 48 1.78 -8.10 -4.96
C ALA A 48 2.36 -6.71 -5.19
N VAL A 49 1.60 -5.69 -4.83
CA VAL A 49 2.04 -4.29 -4.85
C VAL A 49 1.94 -3.77 -3.43
N VAL A 50 3.02 -3.13 -2.99
CA VAL A 50 3.09 -2.46 -1.70
C VAL A 50 3.12 -0.96 -1.93
N GLY A 51 2.20 -0.25 -1.28
CA GLY A 51 2.22 1.20 -1.18
C GLY A 51 2.53 1.63 0.26
N PHE A 52 3.22 2.76 0.41
CA PHE A 52 3.43 3.40 1.70
C PHE A 52 2.71 4.73 1.72
N GLY A 53 1.98 5.00 2.80
CA GLY A 53 1.30 6.27 2.99
C GLY A 53 2.27 7.46 3.09
N PRO A 54 1.78 8.70 2.98
CA PRO A 54 2.63 9.89 3.04
C PRO A 54 3.50 9.96 4.30
N MET A 55 2.92 9.71 5.47
CA MET A 55 3.66 9.70 6.73
C MET A 55 4.72 8.59 6.78
N THR A 56 4.35 7.36 6.42
CA THR A 56 5.30 6.24 6.34
C THR A 56 6.44 6.54 5.38
N TRP A 57 6.16 7.08 4.20
CA TRP A 57 7.18 7.43 3.21
C TRP A 57 8.15 8.48 3.75
N MET A 58 7.65 9.55 4.39
CA MET A 58 8.51 10.56 5.01
C MET A 58 9.42 9.97 6.09
N LEU A 59 8.90 9.04 6.91
CA LEU A 59 9.69 8.39 7.96
C LEU A 59 10.72 7.41 7.38
N LEU A 60 10.41 6.74 6.27
CA LEU A 60 11.31 5.80 5.60
C LEU A 60 12.42 6.47 4.80
N THR A 61 12.11 7.60 4.15
CA THR A 61 13.05 8.32 3.29
C THR A 61 13.09 9.80 3.66
N PRO A 62 13.58 10.15 4.86
CA PRO A 62 13.54 11.53 5.37
C PRO A 62 14.39 12.50 4.54
N ASP A 63 15.36 11.98 3.78
CA ASP A 63 16.25 12.72 2.90
C ASP A 63 15.72 12.89 1.47
N LYS A 64 14.60 12.24 1.11
CA LYS A 64 14.04 12.28 -0.25
C LYS A 64 12.66 12.94 -0.23
N PRO A 65 12.51 14.11 -0.85
CA PRO A 65 11.20 14.75 -0.95
C PRO A 65 10.26 13.84 -1.71
N VAL A 66 8.99 13.80 -1.29
CA VAL A 66 8.04 12.90 -1.93
C VAL A 66 7.74 13.39 -3.36
N PRO A 67 7.90 12.54 -4.38
CA PRO A 67 7.70 12.98 -5.75
C PRO A 67 6.27 13.47 -6.01
N GLY A 68 6.13 14.54 -6.79
CA GLY A 68 4.88 14.86 -7.48
C GLY A 68 3.69 15.30 -6.61
N GLY A 69 3.93 15.76 -5.38
CA GLY A 69 2.86 16.22 -4.51
C GLY A 69 2.08 15.10 -3.84
N PHE A 70 2.71 13.94 -3.61
CA PHE A 70 2.15 12.90 -2.73
C PHE A 70 1.93 13.48 -1.33
N ARG A 71 0.66 13.64 -0.99
CA ARG A 71 0.16 14.22 0.25
C ARG A 71 -1.15 13.54 0.59
N VAL A 72 -1.61 13.72 1.81
CA VAL A 72 -2.96 13.27 2.17
C VAL A 72 -3.98 14.11 1.39
N ILE A 73 -5.09 13.47 1.01
CA ILE A 73 -6.21 14.15 0.37
C ILE A 73 -7.05 14.75 1.48
N ASP A 74 -7.16 16.07 1.50
CA ASP A 74 -8.01 16.79 2.45
C ASP A 74 -9.47 16.33 2.29
N GLU A 75 -10.24 16.42 3.38
CA GLU A 75 -11.70 16.24 3.34
C GLU A 75 -12.31 17.07 2.21
N THR A 76 -13.19 16.44 1.43
CA THR A 76 -13.72 17.02 0.20
C THR A 76 -15.18 16.63 0.01
N GLU A 77 -15.91 17.40 -0.80
CA GLU A 77 -17.27 17.06 -1.21
C GLU A 77 -17.25 16.34 -2.57
N ILE A 78 -17.93 15.20 -2.67
CA ILE A 78 -18.16 14.48 -3.93
C ILE A 78 -19.66 14.24 -4.10
N GLU A 79 -20.24 14.78 -5.18
CA GLU A 79 -21.67 14.63 -5.50
C GLU A 79 -22.62 15.03 -4.34
N GLY A 80 -22.26 16.08 -3.59
CA GLY A 80 -23.06 16.55 -2.45
C GLY A 80 -22.88 15.74 -1.17
N GLN A 81 -21.89 14.84 -1.11
CA GLN A 81 -21.53 14.07 0.08
C GLN A 81 -20.14 14.44 0.57
N ASP A 82 -20.03 14.72 1.87
CA ASP A 82 -18.74 14.92 2.52
C ASP A 82 -17.97 13.59 2.57
N VAL A 83 -16.78 13.58 1.99
CA VAL A 83 -15.85 12.46 1.98
C VAL A 83 -14.71 12.81 2.93
N PRO A 84 -14.62 12.16 4.09
CA PRO A 84 -13.59 12.48 5.08
C PRO A 84 -12.22 12.07 4.58
N GLU A 85 -11.21 12.75 5.12
CA GLU A 85 -9.83 12.28 5.06
C GLU A 85 -9.73 10.87 5.66
N THR A 86 -9.00 9.98 4.99
CA THR A 86 -8.75 8.61 5.47
C THR A 86 -7.27 8.35 5.60
N GLU A 87 -6.91 7.67 6.68
CA GLU A 87 -5.53 7.26 6.96
C GLU A 87 -5.14 6.01 6.17
N GLY A 88 -3.84 5.74 6.13
CA GLY A 88 -3.30 4.53 5.51
C GLY A 88 -1.78 4.53 5.52
N ASP A 89 -1.18 3.76 6.42
CA ASP A 89 0.27 3.71 6.56
C ASP A 89 0.94 2.77 5.55
N ILE A 90 0.28 1.64 5.26
CA ILE A 90 0.70 0.68 4.24
C ILE A 90 -0.51 0.14 3.49
N LEU A 91 -0.37 0.07 2.16
CA LEU A 91 -1.31 -0.56 1.25
C LEU A 91 -0.71 -1.89 0.78
N LEU A 92 -1.46 -2.98 0.91
CA LEU A 92 -1.17 -4.25 0.26
C LEU A 92 -2.23 -4.49 -0.80
N TYR A 93 -1.81 -4.49 -2.06
CA TYR A 93 -2.64 -4.92 -3.18
C TYR A 93 -2.16 -6.30 -3.64
N LEU A 94 -3.02 -7.29 -3.50
CA LEU A 94 -2.76 -8.68 -3.88
C LEU A 94 -3.74 -9.06 -4.98
N SER A 95 -3.26 -9.73 -6.03
CA SER A 95 -4.08 -10.09 -7.17
C SER A 95 -3.64 -11.39 -7.83
N SER A 96 -4.60 -12.24 -8.18
CA SER A 96 -4.39 -13.61 -8.67
C SER A 96 -5.50 -14.03 -9.65
N GLU A 97 -5.23 -15.06 -10.45
CA GLU A 97 -6.25 -15.68 -11.31
C GLU A 97 -7.16 -16.65 -10.55
N HIS A 98 -6.77 -17.07 -9.34
CA HIS A 98 -7.52 -17.98 -8.47
C HIS A 98 -7.86 -17.29 -7.14
N ALA A 99 -8.98 -17.67 -6.55
CA ALA A 99 -9.47 -17.05 -5.31
C ALA A 99 -8.76 -17.53 -4.04
N ASP A 100 -8.06 -18.67 -4.10
CA ASP A 100 -7.43 -19.37 -2.98
C ASP A 100 -5.90 -19.31 -3.03
#